data_AF-A0A9W4KIG2-F1
#
_entry.id   AF-A0A9W4KIG2-F1
#
_cell.length_a   1.000
_cell.length_b   1.000
_cell.length_c   1.000
_cell.angle_alpha   90.00
_cell.angle_beta   90.00
_cell.angle_gamma   90.00
#
_symmetry.space_group_name_H-M   'P 1'
#
loop_
_entity.id
_entity.type
_entity.pdbx_description
1 polymer ?
#
loop_
_entity_poly.entity_id
_entity_poly.type
_entity_poly.pdbx_seq_one_letter_code
_entity_poly.pdbx_strand_id
1 'polypeptide(L)'
;MTTSLQYLPGLKGAKVTLDSPPGPPFYIPPKTWQIVKLDESANVADERDIADGLGPGYVAGKFLCQPAGSDDQQKLACMRIYKQIPTTGTEFQKPKIRAAQATEPHEPLELGALKAFKE
;
A
#
# COMPACT_ATOMS: atom_id res chain seq x y z
N MET A 1 -13.86 -22.28 -9.27
CA MET A 1 -13.90 -21.35 -8.13
C MET A 1 -12.60 -20.57 -8.14
N THR A 2 -12.57 -19.35 -8.70
CA THR A 2 -11.40 -18.48 -8.66
C THR A 2 -11.35 -17.84 -7.27
N THR A 3 -10.59 -18.41 -6.36
CA THR A 3 -10.25 -17.74 -5.10
C THR A 3 -9.43 -16.51 -5.45
N SER A 4 -10.05 -15.33 -5.38
CA SER A 4 -9.32 -14.06 -5.46
C SER A 4 -8.32 -14.04 -4.31
N LEU A 5 -7.02 -14.07 -4.61
CA LEU A 5 -5.98 -13.97 -3.60
C LEU A 5 -6.06 -12.58 -2.97
N GLN A 6 -6.13 -12.51 -1.64
CA GLN A 6 -6.06 -11.24 -0.91
C GLN A 6 -4.63 -11.04 -0.43
N TYR A 7 -3.99 -9.95 -0.85
CA TYR A 7 -2.59 -9.64 -0.53
C TYR A 7 -2.44 -8.75 0.70
N LEU A 8 -3.51 -8.05 1.10
CA LEU A 8 -3.59 -7.18 2.28
C LEU A 8 -4.66 -7.62 3.30
N PRO A 9 -4.58 -8.85 3.85
CA PRO A 9 -5.57 -9.36 4.79
C PRO A 9 -5.49 -8.68 6.17
N GLY A 10 -6.61 -8.66 6.89
CA GLY A 10 -6.66 -8.26 8.30
C GLY A 10 -6.55 -6.77 8.60
N LEU A 11 -6.58 -5.90 7.58
CA LEU A 11 -6.45 -4.45 7.77
C LEU A 11 -7.75 -3.76 8.17
N LYS A 12 -8.92 -4.32 7.86
CA LYS A 12 -10.20 -3.72 8.26
C LYS A 12 -10.32 -3.69 9.79
N GLY A 13 -10.58 -2.52 10.36
CA GLY A 13 -10.64 -2.30 11.81
C GLY A 13 -9.27 -2.08 12.47
N ALA A 14 -8.16 -2.25 11.75
CA ALA A 14 -6.83 -1.99 12.27
C ALA A 14 -6.63 -0.50 12.58
N LYS A 15 -5.86 -0.21 13.62
CA LYS A 15 -5.43 1.14 13.99
C LYS A 15 -4.00 1.35 13.51
N VAL A 16 -3.79 2.41 12.74
CA VAL A 16 -2.49 2.82 12.22
C VAL A 16 -2.15 4.19 12.81
N THR A 17 -1.00 4.30 13.45
CA THR A 17 -0.45 5.59 13.87
C THR A 17 0.55 6.02 12.80
N LEU A 18 0.33 7.21 12.23
CA LEU A 18 1.26 7.82 11.30
C LEU A 18 2.12 8.81 12.07
N ASP A 19 3.38 8.45 12.26
CA ASP A 19 4.40 9.35 12.81
C ASP A 19 5.11 10.01 11.62
N SER A 20 4.78 11.28 11.32
CA SER A 20 5.57 12.00 10.31
C SER A 20 6.95 12.32 10.88
N PRO A 21 8.04 12.01 10.15
CA PRO A 21 9.34 12.58 10.49
C PRO A 21 9.24 14.11 10.43
N PRO A 22 9.86 14.85 11.36
CA PRO A 22 9.87 16.30 11.32
C PRO A 22 10.69 16.76 10.11
N GLY A 23 10.03 17.08 9.00
CA GLY A 23 10.69 17.60 7.82
C GLY A 23 9.70 18.10 6.75
N PRO A 24 10.03 19.18 6.01
CA PRO A 24 9.23 19.62 4.87
C PRO A 24 9.17 18.52 3.79
N PRO A 25 8.08 18.45 3.00
CA PRO A 25 7.00 19.44 2.88
C PRO A 25 5.79 19.20 3.81
N PHE A 26 5.73 18.08 4.55
CA PHE A 26 4.51 17.71 5.29
C PHE A 26 4.83 17.28 6.72
N TYR A 27 4.45 18.14 7.66
CA TYR A 27 4.27 17.74 9.05
C TYR A 27 2.84 17.23 9.22
N ILE A 28 2.65 15.91 9.29
CA ILE A 28 1.39 15.31 9.72
C ILE A 28 1.52 15.06 11.23
N PRO A 29 0.77 15.76 12.09
CA PRO A 29 0.84 15.50 13.53
C PRO A 29 0.51 14.02 13.79
N PRO A 30 1.22 13.36 14.74
CA PRO A 30 0.96 11.96 15.08
C PRO A 30 -0.52 11.74 15.33
N LYS A 31 -1.15 10.95 14.47
CA LYS A 31 -2.58 10.70 14.53
C LYS A 31 -2.86 9.23 14.26
N THR A 32 -3.69 8.65 15.13
CA THR A 32 -4.16 7.29 14.99
C THR A 32 -5.43 7.27 14.15
N TRP A 33 -5.38 6.46 13.09
CA TRP A 33 -6.44 6.27 12.14
C TRP A 33 -6.92 4.83 12.20
N GLN A 34 -8.24 4.62 12.20
CA GLN A 34 -8.86 3.31 12.06
C GLN A 34 -9.28 3.10 10.61
N ILE A 35 -8.90 1.94 10.05
CA ILE A 35 -9.30 1.54 8.70
C ILE A 35 -10.75 1.04 8.73
N VAL A 36 -11.62 1.67 7.93
CA VAL A 36 -13.07 1.37 7.87
C VAL A 36 -13.41 0.53 6.65
N LYS A 37 -12.98 1.00 5.47
CA LYS A 37 -13.23 0.36 4.17
C LYS A 37 -11.90 0.14 3.45
N LEU A 38 -11.83 -0.96 2.71
CA LEU A 38 -10.68 -1.37 1.90
C LEU A 38 -11.15 -1.72 0.49
N ASP A 39 -10.41 -1.25 -0.50
CA ASP A 39 -10.44 -1.68 -1.89
C ASP A 39 -9.01 -2.10 -2.30
N GLU A 40 -8.85 -3.24 -2.95
CA GLU A 40 -7.54 -3.82 -3.26
C GLU A 40 -7.45 -4.07 -4.76
N SER A 41 -6.39 -3.59 -5.38
CA SER A 41 -6.08 -3.82 -6.80
C SER A 41 -4.70 -4.44 -6.92
N ALA A 42 -4.62 -5.65 -7.46
CA ALA A 42 -3.36 -6.34 -7.72
C ALA A 42 -3.00 -6.23 -9.20
N ASN A 43 -1.77 -5.81 -9.46
CA ASN A 43 -1.11 -5.91 -10.75
C ASN A 43 -0.11 -7.06 -10.64
N VAL A 44 -0.53 -8.23 -11.11
CA VAL A 44 0.35 -9.41 -11.17
C VAL A 44 1.30 -9.26 -12.35
N ALA A 45 2.52 -9.78 -12.19
CA ALA A 45 3.51 -9.82 -13.25
C ALA A 45 4.09 -11.24 -13.32
N ASP A 46 4.22 -11.78 -14.52
CA ASP A 46 4.97 -13.01 -14.77
C ASP A 46 6.43 -12.71 -15.19
N GLU A 47 7.23 -13.75 -15.44
CA GLU A 47 8.64 -13.56 -15.83
C GLU A 47 8.80 -12.81 -17.16
N ARG A 48 7.84 -12.91 -18.08
CA ARG A 48 7.88 -12.21 -19.37
C ARG A 48 7.58 -10.74 -19.18
N ASP A 49 6.57 -10.40 -18.39
CA ASP A 49 6.24 -9.00 -18.05
C ASP A 49 7.47 -8.29 -17.43
N ILE A 50 8.18 -9.00 -16.55
CA ILE A 50 9.41 -8.50 -15.92
C ILE A 50 10.53 -8.35 -16.95
N ALA A 51 10.73 -9.34 -17.82
CA ALA A 51 11.74 -9.31 -18.88
C ALA A 51 11.50 -8.19 -19.90
N ASP A 52 10.23 -7.87 -20.17
CA ASP A 52 9.78 -6.78 -21.03
C ASP A 52 9.86 -5.40 -20.35
N GLY A 53 10.28 -5.35 -19.08
CA GLY A 53 10.52 -4.11 -18.34
C GLY A 53 9.26 -3.49 -17.71
N LEU A 54 8.16 -4.23 -17.57
CA LEU A 54 6.93 -3.76 -16.94
C LEU A 54 7.03 -3.63 -15.40
N GLY A 55 8.13 -4.14 -14.84
CA GLY A 55 8.42 -4.08 -13.41
C GLY A 55 7.81 -5.26 -12.62
N PRO A 56 8.02 -5.28 -11.29
CA PRO A 56 7.51 -6.36 -10.45
C PRO A 56 5.99 -6.26 -10.26
N GLY A 57 5.38 -7.39 -9.93
CA GLY A 57 4.00 -7.39 -9.48
C GLY A 57 3.84 -6.60 -8.18
N TYR A 58 2.73 -5.88 -8.04
CA TYR A 58 2.39 -5.19 -6.81
C TYR A 58 0.89 -5.19 -6.52
N VAL A 59 0.54 -4.98 -5.27
CA VAL A 59 -0.81 -4.67 -4.83
C VAL A 59 -0.88 -3.22 -4.35
N ALA A 60 -1.92 -2.51 -4.78
CA ALA A 60 -2.30 -1.22 -4.26
C ALA A 60 -3.62 -1.35 -3.48
N GLY A 61 -3.55 -1.16 -2.17
CA GLY A 61 -4.71 -1.05 -1.29
C GLY A 61 -5.11 0.40 -1.11
N LYS A 62 -6.38 0.73 -1.32
CA LYS A 62 -7.01 2.02 -1.02
C LYS A 62 -7.93 1.86 0.17
N PHE A 63 -7.74 2.70 1.18
CA PHE A 63 -8.41 2.58 2.46
C PHE A 63 -9.12 3.88 2.81
N LEU A 64 -10.37 3.76 3.26
CA LEU A 64 -11.05 4.82 3.98
C LEU A 64 -10.71 4.71 5.46
N CYS A 65 -10.17 5.78 6.01
CA CYS A 65 -9.74 5.88 7.39
C CYS A 65 -10.54 6.95 8.13
N GLN A 66 -10.77 6.71 9.42
CA GLN A 66 -11.37 7.68 10.34
C GLN A 66 -10.48 7.87 11.57
N PRO A 67 -10.48 9.03 12.23
CA PRO A 67 -9.74 9.24 13.46
C PRO A 67 -10.20 8.22 14.51
N ALA A 68 -9.26 7.64 15.25
CA ALA A 68 -9.60 6.67 16.31
C ALA A 68 -10.17 7.34 17.59
N GLY A 69 -10.18 8.68 17.66
CA GLY A 69 -10.71 9.48 18.77
C GLY A 69 -12.10 10.06 18.53
N SER A 70 -12.76 10.52 19.60
CA SER A 70 -14.16 10.99 19.64
C SER A 70 -14.41 12.32 18.90
N ASP A 71 -13.39 13.14 18.74
CA ASP A 71 -13.61 14.58 18.53
C ASP A 71 -13.89 14.96 17.08
N ASP A 72 -13.75 14.04 16.12
CA ASP A 72 -13.88 14.41 14.71
C ASP A 72 -14.19 13.23 13.75
N GLN A 73 -15.24 12.45 14.03
CA GLN A 73 -15.67 11.34 13.16
C GLN A 73 -16.03 11.77 11.73
N GLN A 74 -16.19 13.08 11.48
CA GLN A 74 -16.45 13.63 10.14
C GLN A 74 -15.19 13.77 9.27
N LYS A 75 -13.99 13.76 9.86
CA LYS A 75 -12.73 13.85 9.10
C LYS A 75 -12.36 12.50 8.50
N LEU A 76 -12.83 12.23 7.30
CA LEU A 76 -12.40 11.04 6.55
C LEU A 76 -11.02 11.28 5.91
N ALA A 77 -10.16 10.26 5.95
CA ALA A 77 -8.88 10.25 5.26
C ALA A 77 -8.82 9.08 4.26
N CYS A 78 -8.13 9.30 3.15
CA CYS A 78 -7.76 8.24 2.23
C CYS A 78 -6.32 7.81 2.52
N MET A 79 -6.11 6.53 2.78
CA MET A 79 -4.78 5.94 2.90
C MET A 79 -4.55 4.99 1.72
N ARG A 80 -3.34 5.02 1.16
CA ARG A 80 -2.94 4.10 0.09
C ARG A 80 -1.68 3.36 0.47
N ILE A 81 -1.69 2.04 0.32
CA ILE A 81 -0.56 1.15 0.61
C ILE A 81 -0.17 0.44 -0.68
N TYR A 82 1.12 0.51 -1.01
CA TYR A 82 1.72 -0.27 -2.08
C TYR A 82 2.58 -1.36 -1.47
N LYS A 83 2.41 -2.59 -1.94
CA LYS A 83 3.20 -3.75 -1.50
C LYS A 83 3.58 -4.57 -2.72
N GLN A 84 4.87 -4.86 -2.88
CA GLN A 84 5.32 -5.78 -3.90
C GLN A 84 4.80 -7.20 -3.61
N ILE A 85 4.34 -7.90 -4.65
CA ILE A 85 3.86 -9.29 -4.57
C ILE A 85 4.80 -10.21 -5.35
N PRO A 86 4.81 -11.53 -5.05
CA PRO A 86 5.67 -12.48 -5.75
C PRO A 86 5.37 -12.54 -7.25
N THR A 87 6.37 -12.90 -8.06
CA THR A 87 6.18 -13.20 -9.48
C THR A 87 5.17 -14.34 -9.64
N THR A 88 4.29 -14.22 -10.63
CA THR A 88 3.23 -15.22 -10.90
C THR A 88 3.84 -16.62 -11.03
N GLY A 89 3.27 -17.60 -10.31
CA GLY A 89 3.77 -18.98 -10.27
C GLY A 89 4.83 -19.26 -9.20
N THR A 90 5.25 -18.23 -8.44
CA THR A 90 6.24 -18.37 -7.36
C THR A 90 5.68 -18.10 -5.95
N GLU A 91 4.37 -17.88 -5.84
CA GLU A 91 3.67 -17.46 -4.62
C GLU A 91 3.91 -18.44 -3.46
N PHE A 92 3.94 -19.73 -3.77
CA PHE A 92 4.11 -20.82 -2.80
C PHE A 92 5.55 -21.34 -2.69
N GLN A 93 6.51 -20.73 -3.39
CA GLN A 93 7.91 -21.11 -3.28
C GLN A 93 8.50 -20.72 -1.91
N LYS A 94 9.70 -21.22 -1.60
CA LYS A 94 10.36 -20.94 -0.32
C LYS A 94 10.53 -19.42 -0.13
N PRO A 95 10.37 -18.89 1.10
CA PRO A 95 10.51 -17.47 1.38
C PRO A 95 11.80 -16.85 0.85
N LYS A 96 12.92 -17.59 0.88
CA LYS A 96 14.21 -17.14 0.33
C LYS A 96 14.16 -16.84 -1.18
N ILE A 97 13.41 -17.64 -1.95
CA ILE A 97 13.26 -17.41 -3.40
C ILE A 97 12.42 -16.17 -3.65
N ARG A 98 11.28 -16.03 -2.95
CA ARG A 98 10.43 -14.84 -3.07
C ARG A 98 11.14 -13.57 -2.60
N ALA A 99 11.95 -13.64 -1.55
CA ALA A 99 12.72 -12.51 -1.06
C ALA A 99 13.76 -12.03 -2.09
N ALA A 100 14.32 -12.93 -2.90
CA ALA A 100 15.26 -12.58 -3.97
C ALA A 100 14.59 -11.85 -5.16
N GLN A 101 13.25 -11.85 -5.24
CA GLN A 101 12.48 -11.10 -6.25
C GLN A 101 12.22 -9.65 -5.84
N ALA A 102 12.47 -9.29 -4.57
CA ALA A 102 12.24 -7.93 -4.09
C ALA A 102 13.09 -6.93 -4.87
N THR A 103 12.45 -5.88 -5.38
CA THR A 103 13.13 -4.77 -6.04
C THR A 103 13.32 -3.62 -5.06
N GLU A 104 14.12 -2.64 -5.47
CA GLU A 104 14.21 -1.38 -4.73
C GLU A 104 12.81 -0.74 -4.56
N PRO A 105 12.57 -0.02 -3.46
CA PRO A 105 11.32 0.67 -3.22
C PRO A 105 10.97 1.60 -4.40
N HIS A 106 9.82 1.36 -5.02
CA HIS A 106 9.28 2.23 -6.04
C HIS A 106 8.56 3.42 -5.39
N GLU A 107 8.86 4.63 -5.84
CA GLU A 107 8.10 5.83 -5.46
C GLU A 107 6.86 5.98 -6.37
N PRO A 108 5.63 5.86 -5.83
CA PRO A 108 4.43 6.01 -6.64
C PRO A 108 4.29 7.44 -7.18
N LEU A 109 3.82 7.59 -8.41
CA LEU A 109 3.55 8.89 -9.03
C LEU A 109 2.62 9.77 -8.20
N GLU A 110 1.66 9.14 -7.50
CA GLU A 110 0.73 9.83 -6.60
C GLU A 110 1.45 10.49 -5.42
N LEU A 111 2.53 9.90 -4.91
CA LEU A 111 3.36 10.50 -3.86
C LEU A 111 4.15 11.69 -4.41
N GLY A 112 4.69 11.57 -5.63
CA GLY A 112 5.34 12.68 -6.33
C GLY A 112 4.37 13.85 -6.56
N ALA A 113 3.15 13.56 -7.01
CA ALA A 113 2.09 14.55 -7.20
C ALA A 113 1.70 15.22 -5.87
N LEU A 114 1.55 14.44 -4.80
CA LEU A 114 1.27 14.96 -3.47
C LEU A 114 2.39 15.89 -3.00
N LYS A 115 3.67 15.54 -3.20
CA LYS A 115 4.83 16.38 -2.86
C LYS A 115 4.92 17.67 -3.68
N ALA A 116 4.50 17.62 -4.93
CA ALA A 116 4.49 18.79 -5.82
C ALA A 116 3.26 19.69 -5.59
N PHE A 117 2.21 19.17 -4.96
CA PHE A 117 1.00 19.91 -4.65
C PHE A 117 1.30 21.06 -3.70
N LYS A 118 0.94 22.28 -4.10
CA LYS A 118 1.00 23.50 -3.31
C LYS A 118 -0.41 24.08 -3.26
N GLU A 119 -0.96 24.23 -2.06
CA GLU A 119 -2.22 24.95 -1.83
C GLU A 119 -2.03 26.47 -1.89
#